data_AF-A0A661ZNT7-F1
#
_entry.id   AF-A0A661ZNT7-F1
#
_cell.length_a   1.000
_cell.length_b   1.000
_cell.length_c   1.000
_cell.angle_alpha   90.00
_cell.angle_beta   90.00
_cell.angle_gamma   90.00
#
_symmetry.space_group_name_H-M   'P 1'
#
loop_
_entity.id
_entity.type
_entity.pdbx_description
1 polymer ?
#
loop_
_entity_poly.entity_id
_entity_poly.type
_entity_poly.pdbx_seq_one_letter_code
_entity_poly.pdbx_strand_id
1 'polypeptide(L)'
;TIAQRGYPNRSLTPTDENGNKSGNVYTKYTLELRYPVSLNPSATIFGLVFLEGGNAWYAIDEFSPFNAKRAAGVGIRAFLPMFGLLGIDWAWGFDNYPGHNEISGSQFHFTIGQQF
;
A
#
# COMPACT_ATOMS: atom_id res chain seq x y z
N THR A 1 2.58 10.20 7.42
CA THR A 1 1.59 9.66 6.47
C THR A 1 2.00 8.27 6.06
N ILE A 2 1.09 7.31 6.17
CA ILE A 2 1.31 5.94 5.72
C ILE A 2 0.73 5.75 4.32
N ALA A 3 1.50 5.16 3.41
CA ALA A 3 1.02 4.76 2.08
C ALA A 3 0.65 3.28 2.12
N GLN A 4 -0.60 2.95 1.83
CA GLN A 4 -1.08 1.58 1.62
C GLN A 4 -1.79 1.52 0.27
N ARG A 5 -1.46 0.54 -0.56
CA ARG A 5 -2.00 0.43 -1.93
C ARG A 5 -3.52 0.18 -1.91
N GLY A 6 -4.04 -0.43 -0.85
CA GLY A 6 -5.50 -0.63 -0.70
C GLY A 6 -6.27 0.61 -0.28
N TYR A 7 -5.63 1.76 -0.04
CA TYR A 7 -6.26 2.96 0.51
C TYR A 7 -5.84 4.23 -0.26
N PRO A 8 -6.72 5.24 -0.39
CA PRO A 8 -6.37 6.50 -1.04
C PRO A 8 -5.18 7.19 -0.37
N ASN A 9 -4.39 7.93 -1.14
CA ASN A 9 -3.24 8.64 -0.60
C ASN A 9 -3.62 9.55 0.57
N ARG A 10 -2.86 9.44 1.67
CA ARG A 10 -3.05 10.23 2.92
C ARG A 10 -4.40 10.02 3.62
N SER A 11 -5.17 9.00 3.25
CA SER A 11 -6.46 8.68 3.88
C SER A 11 -6.31 8.13 5.31
N LEU A 12 -5.22 7.41 5.56
CA LEU A 12 -4.93 6.76 6.84
C LEU A 12 -4.16 7.65 7.82
N THR A 13 -3.87 8.90 7.45
CA THR A 13 -3.22 9.84 8.38
C THR A 13 -4.29 10.41 9.31
N PRO A 14 -4.14 10.27 10.64
CA PRO A 14 -5.05 10.87 11.60
C PRO A 14 -5.05 12.39 11.50
N THR A 15 -6.14 12.98 11.96
CA THR A 15 -6.38 14.41 11.94
C THR A 15 -6.36 14.90 13.39
N ASP A 16 -5.58 15.94 13.66
CA ASP A 16 -5.52 16.65 14.94
C ASP A 16 -6.83 17.40 15.21
N GLU A 17 -7.08 17.85 16.44
CA GLU A 17 -8.26 18.63 16.86
C GLU A 17 -8.48 19.89 16.00
N ASN A 18 -7.40 20.41 15.41
CA ASN A 18 -7.41 21.56 14.50
C ASN A 18 -7.72 21.21 13.03
N GLY A 19 -8.09 19.97 12.71
CA GLY A 19 -8.37 19.54 11.34
C GLY A 19 -7.12 19.26 10.49
N ASN A 20 -5.92 19.33 11.08
CA ASN A 20 -4.65 19.12 10.40
C ASN A 20 -4.25 17.64 10.41
N LYS A 21 -3.85 17.09 9.26
CA LYS A 21 -3.34 15.71 9.17
C LYS A 21 -2.00 15.61 9.94
N SER A 22 -2.02 15.03 11.14
CA SER A 22 -0.85 14.84 12.00
C SER A 22 -0.86 13.42 12.54
N GLY A 23 0.25 12.70 12.37
CA GLY A 23 0.41 11.35 12.91
C GLY A 23 1.86 11.18 13.36
N ASN A 24 2.05 11.09 14.67
CA ASN A 24 3.37 10.98 15.29
C ASN A 24 3.88 9.53 15.27
N VAL A 25 2.97 8.56 15.26
CA VAL A 25 3.30 7.13 15.27
C VAL A 25 2.60 6.46 14.11
N TYR A 26 3.31 5.61 13.38
CA TYR A 26 2.72 4.77 12.36
C TYR A 26 3.28 3.36 12.46
N THR A 27 2.50 2.39 12.02
CA THR A 27 2.96 1.03 11.84
C THR A 27 2.53 0.55 10.48
N LYS A 28 3.48 -0.02 9.75
CA LYS A 28 3.28 -0.61 8.43
C LYS A 28 3.89 -2.00 8.40
N TYR A 29 3.04 -2.99 8.21
CA TYR A 29 3.39 -4.35 7.87
C TYR A 29 3.12 -4.55 6.39
N THR A 30 4.12 -5.04 5.68
CA THR A 30 4.02 -5.37 4.27
C THR A 30 4.56 -6.77 4.08
N LEU A 31 3.75 -7.66 3.56
CA LEU A 31 4.14 -8.99 3.12
C LEU A 31 3.95 -9.03 1.62
N GLU A 32 5.01 -9.25 0.87
CA GLU A 32 4.94 -9.43 -0.58
C GLU A 32 5.51 -10.81 -0.93
N LEU A 33 4.69 -11.62 -1.61
CA LEU A 33 5.13 -12.85 -2.23
C LEU A 33 5.32 -12.58 -3.72
N ARG A 34 6.52 -12.83 -4.23
CA ARG A 34 6.89 -12.57 -5.63
C ARG A 34 7.24 -13.89 -6.29
N TYR A 35 6.57 -14.20 -7.41
CA TYR A 35 6.83 -15.38 -8.20
C TYR A 35 7.34 -14.98 -9.60
N PRO A 36 8.54 -15.44 -10.00
CA PRO A 36 9.06 -15.17 -11.33
C PRO A 36 8.29 -15.99 -12.36
N VAL A 37 7.54 -15.32 -13.23
CA VAL A 37 6.79 -15.95 -14.33
C VAL A 37 7.68 -16.15 -15.55
N SER A 38 8.62 -15.22 -15.78
CA SER A 38 9.60 -15.29 -16.87
C SER A 38 10.98 -14.91 -16.34
N LEU A 39 11.93 -15.82 -16.49
CA LEU A 39 13.36 -15.62 -16.20
C LEU A 39 14.14 -15.17 -17.44
N ASN A 40 13.45 -14.79 -18.53
CA ASN A 40 14.13 -14.36 -19.75
C ASN A 40 14.96 -13.08 -19.48
N PRO A 41 16.24 -13.04 -19.89
CA PRO A 41 17.11 -11.88 -19.68
C PRO A 41 16.62 -10.59 -20.35
N SER A 42 15.81 -10.71 -21.41
CA SER A 42 15.26 -9.58 -22.16
C SER A 42 14.02 -8.95 -21.51
N ALA A 43 13.29 -9.71 -20.68
CA ALA A 43 12.10 -9.25 -19.98
C ALA A 43 11.82 -10.15 -18.77
N THR A 44 12.21 -9.67 -17.59
CA THR A 44 11.93 -10.38 -16.35
C THR A 44 10.57 -9.95 -15.82
N ILE A 45 9.63 -10.90 -15.75
CA ILE A 45 8.25 -10.64 -15.34
C ILE A 45 8.00 -11.37 -14.03
N PHE A 46 7.53 -10.63 -13.04
CA PHE A 46 7.17 -11.12 -11.72
C PHE A 46 5.68 -10.92 -11.52
N GLY A 47 4.97 -12.02 -11.22
CA GLY A 47 3.70 -11.93 -10.54
C GLY A 47 3.99 -11.66 -9.07
N LEU A 48 3.22 -10.79 -8.43
CA LEU A 48 3.31 -10.59 -7.01
C LEU A 48 1.93 -10.57 -6.38
N VAL A 49 1.85 -11.04 -5.16
CA VAL A 49 0.70 -10.85 -4.29
C VAL A 49 1.21 -10.18 -3.03
N PHE A 50 0.44 -9.23 -2.51
CA PHE A 50 0.84 -8.47 -1.34
C PHE A 50 -0.29 -8.39 -0.34
N LEU A 51 0.09 -8.42 0.93
CA LEU A 51 -0.75 -8.17 2.07
C LEU A 51 -0.12 -7.00 2.81
N GLU A 52 -0.89 -5.94 3.01
CA GLU A 52 -0.47 -4.76 3.73
C GLU A 52 -1.38 -4.57 4.93
N GLY A 53 -0.79 -4.32 6.10
CA GLY A 53 -1.49 -4.05 7.34
C GLY A 53 -0.87 -2.84 7.99
N GLY A 54 -1.64 -1.81 8.33
CA GLY A 54 -1.01 -0.60 8.83
C GLY A 54 -2.02 0.44 9.24
N ASN A 55 -1.59 1.30 10.14
CA ASN A 55 -2.38 2.41 10.61
C ASN A 55 -1.43 3.50 11.14
N ALA A 56 -1.94 4.72 11.26
CA ALA A 56 -1.22 5.83 11.87
C ALA A 56 -2.07 6.40 13.01
N TRP A 57 -1.39 6.79 14.08
CA TRP A 57 -1.99 7.33 15.31
C TRP A 57 -1.36 8.69 15.64
N TYR A 58 -2.14 9.52 16.32
CA TYR A 58 -1.69 10.83 16.77
C TYR A 58 -0.80 10.73 18.01
N ALA A 59 -1.17 9.89 18.97
CA ALA A 59 -0.48 9.74 20.25
C ALA A 59 -0.05 8.28 20.53
N ILE A 60 1.01 8.10 21.34
CA ILE A 60 1.62 6.78 21.64
C ILE A 60 0.70 5.94 22.55
N ASP A 61 -0.10 6.58 23.37
CA ASP A 61 -1.10 6.00 24.27
C ASP A 61 -2.34 5.45 23.54
N GLU A 62 -2.62 5.94 22.32
CA GLU A 62 -3.66 5.40 21.44
C GLU A 62 -3.15 4.26 20.52
N PHE A 63 -1.87 3.90 20.66
CA PHE A 63 -1.24 2.88 19.83
C PHE A 63 -1.86 1.50 20.08
N SER A 64 -2.62 1.02 19.10
CA SER A 64 -3.18 -0.33 19.11
C SER A 64 -2.70 -1.13 17.90
N PRO A 65 -1.69 -2.00 18.04
CA PRO A 65 -1.15 -2.77 16.92
C PRO A 65 -2.18 -3.76 16.34
N PHE A 66 -3.25 -4.07 17.07
CA PHE A 66 -4.34 -4.94 16.62
C PHE A 66 -5.37 -4.23 15.73
N ASN A 67 -5.42 -2.89 15.73
CA ASN A 67 -6.31 -2.10 14.88
C ASN A 67 -5.60 -1.65 13.59
N ALA A 68 -4.86 -2.56 12.96
CA ALA A 68 -4.18 -2.32 11.70
C ALA A 68 -5.18 -2.45 10.54
N LYS A 69 -5.22 -1.45 9.65
CA LYS A 69 -6.05 -1.49 8.44
C LYS A 69 -5.39 -2.40 7.42
N ARG A 70 -6.12 -3.42 6.99
CA ARG A 70 -5.66 -4.49 6.12
C ARG A 70 -6.05 -4.20 4.69
N ALA A 71 -5.13 -4.51 3.80
CA ALA A 71 -5.32 -4.53 2.37
C ALA A 71 -4.63 -5.77 1.80
N ALA A 72 -5.24 -6.38 0.80
CA ALA A 72 -4.59 -7.39 -0.01
C ALA A 72 -4.58 -6.94 -1.45
N GLY A 73 -3.63 -7.42 -2.22
CA GLY A 73 -3.58 -7.11 -3.63
C GLY A 73 -2.77 -8.09 -4.42
N VAL A 74 -2.93 -8.00 -5.72
CA VAL A 74 -2.11 -8.72 -6.69
C VAL A 74 -1.54 -7.71 -7.66
N GLY A 75 -0.34 -7.98 -8.11
CA GLY A 75 0.35 -7.11 -9.05
C GLY A 75 1.20 -7.89 -10.02
N ILE A 76 1.60 -7.20 -11.07
CA ILE A 76 2.56 -7.69 -12.04
C ILE A 76 3.62 -6.61 -12.19
N ARG A 77 4.88 -7.02 -12.00
CA ARG A 77 6.05 -6.16 -12.24
C ARG A 77 6.87 -6.74 -13.37
N ALA A 78 7.06 -5.95 -14.41
CA ALA A 78 7.97 -6.23 -15.51
C ALA A 78 9.20 -5.33 -15.36
N PHE A 79 10.39 -5.95 -15.34
CA PHE A 79 11.65 -5.23 -15.43
C PHE A 79 12.13 -5.26 -16.87
N LEU A 80 12.07 -4.11 -17.54
CA LEU A 80 12.53 -3.95 -18.90
C LEU A 80 13.87 -3.20 -18.88
N PRO A 81 14.94 -3.77 -19.48
CA PRO A 81 16.28 -3.17 -19.45
C PRO A 81 16.34 -1.71 -19.95
N MET A 82 15.44 -1.34 -20.87
CA MET A 82 15.41 0.01 -21.46
C MET A 82 14.35 0.95 -20.87
N PHE A 83 13.26 0.41 -20.31
CA PHE A 83 12.10 1.20 -19.85
C PHE A 83 11.97 1.28 -18.33
N GLY A 84 12.80 0.56 -17.58
CA GLY A 84 12.77 0.52 -16.13
C GLY A 84 11.72 -0.45 -15.59
N LEU A 85 11.27 -0.21 -14.36
CA LEU A 85 10.25 -1.02 -13.71
C LEU A 85 8.87 -0.54 -14.16
N LEU A 86 8.13 -1.44 -14.80
CA LEU A 86 6.71 -1.26 -15.07
C LEU A 86 5.92 -2.16 -14.12
N GLY A 87 5.03 -1.56 -13.34
CA GLY A 87 4.24 -2.25 -12.33
C GLY A 87 2.76 -1.90 -12.45
N ILE A 88 1.90 -2.91 -12.46
CA ILE A 88 0.47 -2.74 -12.28
C ILE A 88 0.11 -3.49 -11.00
N ASP A 89 -0.39 -2.78 -10.00
CA ASP A 89 -0.81 -3.34 -8.72
C ASP A 89 -2.31 -3.06 -8.53
N TRP A 90 -3.11 -4.11 -8.33
CA TRP A 90 -4.48 -4.00 -7.87
C TRP A 90 -4.54 -4.35 -6.39
N ALA A 91 -5.12 -3.47 -5.60
CA ALA A 91 -5.29 -3.65 -4.18
C ALA A 91 -6.76 -3.55 -3.78
N TRP A 92 -7.10 -4.21 -2.69
CA TRP A 92 -8.40 -4.21 -2.06
C TRP A 92 -8.23 -3.88 -0.59
N GLY A 93 -8.79 -2.75 -0.16
CA GLY A 93 -8.85 -2.40 1.26
C GLY A 93 -10.08 -3.02 1.92
N PHE A 94 -9.87 -3.83 2.95
CA PHE A 94 -10.95 -4.55 3.64
C PHE A 94 -11.60 -3.75 4.76
N ASP A 95 -10.90 -2.76 5.30
CA ASP A 95 -11.36 -2.00 6.45
C ASP A 95 -11.75 -0.57 6.02
N ASN A 96 -12.55 0.07 6.87
CA ASN A 96 -12.89 1.49 6.72
C ASN A 96 -11.71 2.38 7.10
N TYR A 97 -11.67 3.60 6.57
CA TYR A 97 -10.63 4.59 6.89
C TYR A 97 -11.23 5.83 7.56
N PRO A 98 -10.43 6.61 8.32
CA PRO A 98 -10.94 7.75 9.08
C PRO A 98 -11.78 8.70 8.22
N GLY A 99 -13.01 8.99 8.66
CA GLY A 99 -13.95 9.86 7.94
C GLY A 99 -14.87 9.16 6.94
N HIS A 100 -14.77 7.83 6.78
CA HIS A 100 -15.64 7.05 5.91
C HIS A 100 -16.20 5.81 6.62
N ASN A 101 -17.51 5.57 6.43
CA ASN A 101 -18.19 4.36 6.95
C ASN A 101 -18.14 3.18 5.97
N GLU A 102 -17.59 3.40 4.77
CA GLU A 102 -17.44 2.39 3.73
C GLU A 102 -16.01 1.83 3.72
N ILE A 103 -15.88 0.58 3.28
CA ILE A 103 -14.57 -0.03 3.03
C ILE A 103 -13.88 0.69 1.86
N SER A 104 -12.55 0.76 1.90
CA SER A 104 -11.78 1.42 0.84
C SER A 104 -11.94 0.75 -0.55
N GLY A 105 -12.23 -0.55 -0.59
CA GLY A 105 -12.57 -1.27 -1.81
C GLY A 105 -11.39 -1.40 -2.78
N SER A 106 -11.70 -1.51 -4.08
CA SER A 106 -10.71 -1.73 -5.14
C SER A 106 -9.94 -0.46 -5.50
N GLN A 107 -8.62 -0.56 -5.51
CA GLN A 107 -7.70 0.52 -5.88
C GLN A 107 -6.69 0.00 -6.91
N PHE A 108 -6.56 0.71 -8.03
CA PHE A 108 -5.59 0.39 -9.07
C PHE A 108 -4.40 1.35 -8.99
N HIS A 109 -3.21 0.77 -8.97
CA HIS A 109 -1.95 1.48 -8.89
C HIS A 109 -1.10 1.13 -10.09
N PHE A 110 -0.53 2.17 -10.69
CA PHE A 110 0.36 2.01 -11.82
C PHE A 110 1.68 2.68 -11.50
N THR A 111 2.77 1.96 -11.74
CA THR A 111 4.14 2.42 -11.52
C THR A 111 4.86 2.34 -12.86
N ILE A 112 5.27 3.49 -13.37
CA ILE A 112 6.21 3.58 -14.50
C ILE A 112 7.47 4.24 -13.99
N GLY A 113 8.61 3.59 -14.22
CA GLY A 113 9.90 4.24 -14.21
C GLY A 113 10.90 3.58 -13.27
N GLN A 114 12.06 4.23 -13.15
CA GLN A 114 13.11 3.85 -12.23
C GLN A 114 12.84 4.57 -10.90
N GLN A 115 12.21 3.88 -9.96
CA GLN A 115 12.04 4.41 -8.61
C GLN A 115 13.41 4.34 -7.91
N PHE A 116 14.13 5.48 -7.89
CA PHE A 116 15.28 5.69 -7.02
C PHE A 116 14.80 6.00 -5.60
#